data_AF-A0A380N1Y8-F1
#
_entry.id   AF-A0A380N1Y8-F1
#
_cell.length_a   1.000
_cell.length_b   1.000
_cell.length_c   1.000
_cell.angle_alpha   90.00
_cell.angle_beta   90.00
_cell.angle_gamma   90.00
#
_symmetry.space_group_name_H-M   'P 1'
#
loop_
_entity.id
_entity.type
_entity.pdbx_description
1 polymer ?
#
loop_
_entity_poly.entity_id
_entity_poly.type
_entity_poly.pdbx_seq_one_letter_code
_entity_poly.pdbx_strand_id
1 'polypeptide(L)'
;MVTMNDNKILVKIAVDYGAEEYIWISNFNTIDDLLDWYKSIEYIDYCGENILNEIKKELISINNNEELQDFYYENNHYPTIMLENNYSSFLLYLNHKYFHKGYRQA
;
A
#
# COMPACT_ATOMS: atom_id res chain seq x y z
N MET A 1 20.62 11.04 -1.23
CA MET A 1 20.43 10.00 -0.20
C MET A 1 19.10 10.27 0.47
N VAL A 2 18.14 9.35 0.34
CA VAL A 2 16.88 9.42 1.08
C VAL A 2 17.21 8.97 2.51
N THR A 3 17.18 9.89 3.46
CA THR A 3 17.26 9.56 4.89
C THR A 3 15.94 8.90 5.28
N MET A 4 15.93 7.57 5.36
CA MET A 4 14.82 6.85 5.98
C MET A 4 14.89 7.12 7.48
N ASN A 5 13.85 7.72 8.06
CA ASN A 5 13.69 7.73 9.51
C ASN A 5 13.49 6.29 9.96
N ASP A 6 14.35 5.79 10.85
CA ASP A 6 14.48 4.36 11.24
C ASP A 6 13.22 3.69 11.83
N ASN A 7 12.11 4.43 12.01
CA ASN A 7 10.86 3.92 12.56
C ASN A 7 9.67 3.93 11.58
N LYS A 8 9.86 4.39 10.34
CA LYS A 8 8.77 4.45 9.36
C LYS A 8 8.47 3.08 8.76
N ILE A 9 7.20 2.73 8.62
CA ILE A 9 6.79 1.50 7.94
C ILE A 9 6.88 1.69 6.43
N LEU A 10 7.63 0.82 5.77
CA LEU A 10 7.58 0.67 4.32
C LEU A 10 6.35 -0.15 3.94
N VAL A 11 5.57 0.37 3.00
CA VAL A 11 4.34 -0.26 2.52
C VAL A 11 4.48 -0.52 1.03
N LYS A 12 4.21 -1.74 0.62
CA LYS A 12 4.12 -2.12 -0.80
C LYS A 12 2.75 -1.71 -1.30
N ILE A 13 2.68 -1.03 -2.44
CA ILE A 13 1.41 -0.64 -3.07
C ILE A 13 1.36 -1.32 -4.43
N ALA A 14 0.33 -2.12 -4.65
CA ALA A 14 0.00 -2.71 -5.93
C ALA A 14 -1.33 -2.15 -6.40
N VAL A 15 -1.42 -1.89 -7.70
CA VAL A 15 -2.55 -1.21 -8.30
C VAL A 15 -2.93 -1.89 -9.61
N ASP A 16 -4.22 -1.96 -9.89
CA ASP A 16 -4.77 -2.63 -11.09
C ASP A 16 -4.18 -4.04 -11.29
N TYR A 17 -4.37 -4.90 -10.30
CA TYR A 17 -3.82 -6.27 -10.26
C TYR A 17 -2.28 -6.35 -10.37
N GLY A 18 -1.58 -5.29 -9.97
CA GLY A 18 -0.11 -5.21 -10.05
C GLY A 18 0.41 -4.70 -11.39
N ALA A 19 -0.43 -4.08 -12.23
CA ALA A 19 0.03 -3.36 -13.41
C ALA A 19 0.95 -2.19 -13.03
N GLU A 20 0.69 -1.56 -11.88
CA GLU A 20 1.57 -0.56 -11.28
C GLU A 20 1.94 -0.94 -9.85
N GLU A 21 3.24 -0.85 -9.55
CA GLU A 21 3.76 -1.18 -8.24
C GLU A 21 4.67 -0.06 -7.71
N TYR A 22 4.54 0.17 -6.41
CA TYR A 22 5.23 1.25 -5.71
C TYR A 22 5.68 0.79 -4.32
N ILE A 23 6.75 1.43 -3.85
CA ILE A 23 7.11 1.45 -2.43
C ILE A 23 6.65 2.78 -1.87
N TRP A 24 5.83 2.73 -0.83
CA TRP A 24 5.43 3.89 -0.04
C TRP A 24 6.24 3.96 1.24
N ILE A 25 6.98 5.04 1.41
CA ILE A 25 7.60 5.39 2.70
C ILE A 25 6.51 6.05 3.55
N SER A 26 5.80 5.28 4.37
CA SER A 26 4.65 5.83 5.10
C SER A 26 5.04 6.80 6.21
N ASN A 27 4.05 7.53 6.73
CA ASN A 27 4.20 8.37 7.92
C ASN A 27 3.82 7.64 9.22
N PHE A 28 3.59 6.33 9.16
CA PHE A 28 3.21 5.52 10.32
C PHE A 28 4.43 4.89 10.97
N ASN A 29 4.41 4.84 12.30
CA ASN A 29 5.45 4.20 13.10
C ASN A 29 5.02 2.81 13.59
N THR A 30 3.73 2.50 13.56
CA THR A 30 3.18 1.21 14.00
C THR A 30 2.20 0.64 12.97
N ILE A 31 2.11 -0.69 12.92
CA ILE A 31 1.19 -1.34 11.99
C ILE A 31 -0.28 -1.04 12.34
N ASP A 32 -0.58 -0.87 13.63
CA ASP A 32 -1.93 -0.55 14.09
C ASP A 32 -2.37 0.82 13.56
N ASP A 33 -1.48 1.83 13.56
CA ASP A 33 -1.77 3.14 12.97
C ASP A 33 -2.05 3.03 11.45
N LEU A 34 -1.28 2.22 10.73
CA LEU A 34 -1.49 1.96 9.30
C LEU A 34 -2.85 1.28 9.06
N LEU A 35 -3.19 0.29 9.88
CA LEU A 35 -4.46 -0.44 9.78
C LEU A 35 -5.65 0.46 10.08
N ASP A 36 -5.55 1.32 11.09
CA ASP A 36 -6.60 2.25 11.47
C ASP A 36 -6.78 3.34 10.42
N TRP A 37 -5.68 3.88 9.88
CA TRP A 37 -5.74 4.76 8.71
C TRP A 37 -6.44 4.05 7.54
N TYR A 38 -6.02 2.85 7.17
CA TYR A 38 -6.58 2.11 6.05
C TYR A 38 -8.10 1.88 6.20
N LYS A 39 -8.56 1.55 7.40
CA LYS A 39 -10.00 1.39 7.71
C LYS A 39 -10.76 2.72 7.71
N SER A 40 -10.09 3.83 8.02
CA SER A 40 -10.70 5.16 8.04
C SER A 40 -11.00 5.71 6.65
N ILE A 41 -10.36 5.18 5.61
CA ILE A 41 -10.55 5.61 4.23
C ILE A 41 -12.00 5.40 3.84
N GLU A 42 -12.71 6.48 3.54
CA GLU A 42 -14.14 6.39 3.20
C GLU A 42 -14.34 5.84 1.79
N TYR A 43 -13.44 6.11 0.85
CA TYR A 43 -13.64 5.68 -0.53
C TYR A 43 -12.31 5.32 -1.17
N ILE A 44 -12.23 4.10 -1.67
CA ILE A 44 -11.17 3.65 -2.57
C ILE A 44 -11.82 3.36 -3.92
N ASP A 45 -11.30 4.03 -4.93
CA ASP A 45 -11.60 3.74 -6.33
C ASP A 45 -10.38 4.15 -7.11
N TYR A 46 -9.64 3.19 -7.63
CA TYR A 46 -8.43 3.46 -8.38
C TYR A 46 -8.74 4.20 -9.70
N CYS A 47 -9.94 4.02 -10.27
CA CYS A 47 -10.38 4.86 -11.39
C CYS A 47 -10.49 6.35 -10.99
N GLY A 48 -10.50 6.68 -9.69
CA GLY A 48 -10.42 8.02 -9.14
C GLY A 48 -9.17 8.21 -8.29
N GLU A 49 -8.14 8.85 -8.88
CA GLU A 49 -6.78 9.14 -8.38
C GLU A 49 -6.59 9.65 -6.92
N ASN A 50 -7.65 9.81 -6.11
CA ASN A 50 -7.65 10.49 -4.82
C ASN A 50 -6.71 9.86 -3.77
N ILE A 51 -6.76 8.55 -3.57
CA ILE A 51 -5.92 7.91 -2.54
C ILE A 51 -4.44 7.96 -2.88
N LEU A 52 -4.10 7.78 -4.16
CA LEU A 52 -2.72 7.89 -4.63
C LEU A 52 -2.25 9.34 -4.52
N ASN A 53 -3.11 10.32 -4.77
CA ASN A 53 -2.79 11.74 -4.59
C ASN A 53 -2.53 12.10 -3.11
N GLU A 54 -3.20 11.46 -2.16
CA GLU A 54 -2.94 11.66 -0.72
C GLU A 54 -1.56 11.14 -0.30
N ILE A 55 -1.10 10.02 -0.88
CA ILE A 55 0.18 9.39 -0.51
C ILE A 55 1.33 9.68 -1.51
N LYS A 56 1.04 10.38 -2.61
CA LYS A 56 1.91 10.54 -3.80
C LYS A 56 3.30 11.05 -3.53
N LYS A 57 3.45 11.92 -2.53
CA LYS A 57 4.73 12.58 -2.22
C LYS A 57 5.81 11.60 -1.74
N GLU A 58 5.43 10.42 -1.28
CA GLU A 58 6.33 9.41 -0.72
C GLU A 58 6.21 8.06 -1.46
N LEU A 59 5.60 8.04 -2.66
CA LEU A 59 5.55 6.88 -3.53
C LEU A 59 6.77 6.83 -4.45
N ILE A 60 7.42 5.67 -4.49
CA ILE A 60 8.55 5.37 -5.37
C ILE A 60 8.10 4.25 -6.31
N SER A 61 7.98 4.56 -7.61
CA SER A 61 7.68 3.53 -8.62
C SER A 61 8.87 2.59 -8.80
N ILE A 62 8.59 1.28 -8.87
CA ILE A 62 9.63 0.25 -9.00
C ILE A 62 9.79 -0.28 -10.43
N ASN A 63 8.85 0.01 -11.34
CA ASN A 63 8.75 -0.63 -12.66
C ASN A 63 10.01 -0.51 -13.56
N ASN A 64 10.88 0.46 -13.32
CA ASN A 64 12.11 0.66 -14.10
C ASN A 64 13.40 0.58 -13.27
N ASN A 65 13.36 -0.06 -12.09
CA ASN A 65 14.51 -0.19 -11.20
C ASN A 65 14.59 -1.62 -10.62
N GLU A 66 15.54 -2.40 -11.13
CA GLU A 66 15.75 -3.81 -10.76
C GLU A 66 16.04 -3.98 -9.25
N GLU A 67 16.90 -3.13 -8.67
CA GLU A 67 17.21 -3.18 -7.23
C GLU A 67 15.96 -2.95 -6.36
N LEU A 68 15.09 -2.04 -6.77
CA LEU A 68 13.83 -1.79 -6.06
C LEU A 68 12.81 -2.91 -6.28
N GLN A 69 12.82 -3.57 -7.43
CA GLN A 69 11.98 -4.74 -7.70
C GLN A 69 12.40 -5.92 -6.82
N ASP A 70 13.69 -6.24 -6.78
CA ASP A 70 14.25 -7.27 -5.91
C ASP A 70 13.89 -6.98 -4.45
N PHE A 71 14.13 -5.75 -4.00
CA PHE A 71 13.73 -5.31 -2.66
C PHE A 71 12.22 -5.51 -2.42
N TYR A 72 11.36 -5.15 -3.37
CA TYR A 72 9.91 -5.28 -3.21
C TYR A 72 9.45 -6.74 -3.08
N TYR A 73 9.97 -7.64 -3.92
CA TYR A 73 9.52 -9.05 -3.97
C TYR A 73 10.17 -9.94 -2.90
N GLU A 74 11.39 -9.65 -2.48
CA GLU A 74 12.06 -10.41 -1.40
C GLU A 74 11.50 -10.07 -0.02
N ASN A 75 11.04 -8.85 0.19
CA ASN A 75 10.56 -8.37 1.50
C ASN A 75 9.06 -8.63 1.70
N ASN A 76 8.68 -9.90 1.80
CA ASN A 76 7.28 -10.34 1.98
C ASN A 76 6.70 -10.06 3.37
N HIS A 77 7.51 -9.61 4.32
CA HIS A 77 7.07 -9.24 5.66
C HIS A 77 6.51 -7.81 5.73
N TYR A 78 6.77 -6.97 4.72
CA TYR A 78 6.17 -5.63 4.66
C TYR A 78 4.68 -5.70 4.33
N PRO A 79 3.87 -4.80 4.91
CA PRO A 79 2.47 -4.68 4.54
C PRO A 79 2.34 -4.34 3.05
N THR A 80 1.38 -4.97 2.39
CA THR A 80 1.03 -4.71 0.99
C THR A 80 -0.40 -4.20 0.92
N ILE A 81 -0.64 -3.08 0.26
CA ILE A 81 -1.99 -2.60 -0.06
C ILE A 81 -2.23 -2.85 -1.55
N MET A 82 -3.25 -3.64 -1.85
CA MET A 82 -3.83 -3.73 -3.19
C MET A 82 -4.92 -2.67 -3.29
N LEU A 83 -4.72 -1.67 -4.16
CA LEU A 83 -5.67 -0.61 -4.44
C LEU A 83 -6.39 -0.89 -5.75
N GLU A 84 -7.70 -1.11 -5.67
CA GLU A 84 -8.57 -1.34 -6.83
C GLU A 84 -9.85 -0.53 -6.70
N ASN A 85 -10.75 -0.94 -5.80
CA ASN A 85 -11.99 -0.26 -5.48
C ASN A 85 -12.47 -0.65 -4.08
N ASN A 86 -13.59 -0.09 -3.61
CA ASN A 86 -14.15 -0.35 -2.28
C ASN A 86 -14.49 -1.83 -2.01
N TYR A 87 -14.58 -2.67 -3.04
CA TYR A 87 -15.01 -4.07 -2.89
C TYR A 87 -13.82 -5.04 -2.93
N SER A 88 -12.81 -4.78 -3.74
CA SER A 88 -11.67 -5.68 -3.96
C SER A 88 -10.36 -5.19 -3.35
N SER A 89 -10.29 -3.96 -2.85
CA SER A 89 -9.07 -3.48 -2.17
C SER A 89 -8.86 -4.19 -0.84
N PHE A 90 -7.60 -4.50 -0.54
CA PHE A 90 -7.20 -5.09 0.73
C PHE A 90 -5.80 -4.63 1.15
N LEU A 91 -5.57 -4.62 2.46
CA LEU A 91 -4.24 -4.58 3.06
C LEU A 91 -3.88 -6.01 3.51
N LEU A 92 -2.71 -6.49 3.10
CA LEU A 92 -2.13 -7.78 3.50
C LEU A 92 -0.95 -7.53 4.42
N TYR A 93 -0.96 -8.12 5.61
CA TYR A 93 0.17 -8.07 6.54
C TYR A 93 0.30 -9.39 7.30
N LEU A 94 1.51 -9.97 7.32
CA LEU A 94 1.81 -11.26 7.96
C LEU A 94 0.77 -12.36 7.64
N ASN A 95 0.40 -12.50 6.37
CA ASN A 95 -0.62 -13.44 5.87
C ASN A 95 -2.08 -13.15 6.30
N HIS A 96 -2.34 -12.03 6.97
CA HIS A 96 -3.70 -11.57 7.27
C HIS A 96 -4.17 -10.53 6.25
N LYS A 97 -5.35 -10.77 5.66
CA LYS A 97 -6.02 -9.83 4.76
C LYS A 97 -7.04 -8.98 5.51
N TYR A 98 -6.94 -7.67 5.35
CA TYR A 98 -7.86 -6.66 5.86
C TYR A 98 -8.55 -6.01 4.65
N PHE A 99 -9.81 -6.35 4.41
CA PHE A 99 -10.58 -5.82 3.28
C PHE A 99 -11.07 -4.40 3.56
N HIS A 100 -11.06 -3.54 2.54
CA HIS A 100 -11.71 -2.24 2.62
C HIS A 100 -13.24 -2.42 2.69
N LYS A 101 -13.88 -1.85 3.71
CA LYS A 101 -15.34 -1.86 3.96
C LYS A 101 -16.05 -3.21 4.00
N GLY A 102 -15.30 -4.30 4.01
CA GLY A 102 -15.82 -5.66 3.97
C GLY A 102 -16.38 -5.99 2.59
N TYR A 103 -15.90 -7.06 1.98
CA TYR A 103 -16.50 -7.66 0.80
C TYR A 103 -17.96 -8.01 1.15
N ARG A 104 -18.92 -7.13 0.82
CA ARG A 104 -20.34 -7.49 0.83
C ARG A 104 -20.54 -8.44 -0.35
N GLN A 105 -20.29 -9.73 -0.13
CA GLN A 105 -20.85 -10.76 -1.00
C GLN A 105 -22.36 -10.47 -1.09
N ALA A 106 -22.81 -10.18 -2.30
CA ALA A 106 -24.23 -10.24 -2.63
C ALA A 106 -24.72 -11.69 -2.55
#